data_AF-A0A172QXF9-F1
#
_entry.id   AF-A0A172QXF9-F1
#
_cell.length_a   1.000
_cell.length_b   1.000
_cell.length_c   1.000
_cell.angle_alpha   90.00
_cell.angle_beta   90.00
_cell.angle_gamma   90.00
#
_symmetry.space_group_name_H-M   'P 1'
#
loop_
_entity.id
_entity.type
_entity.pdbx_description
1 polymer ?
#
loop_
_entity_poly.entity_id
_entity_poly.type
_entity_poly.pdbx_seq_one_letter_code
_entity_poly.pdbx_strand_id
1 'polypeptide(L)'
;MNWTWIIATLAATVGIVVLMLTVYYPSIPDPMPTHWNGSGEADAWEPKTMGTFLFSVLLGPVILLATAMFAQMMVSMQSGDITGPGGAKTAAEAHRKWASLNATSKHIGWFFFVMNTAILLMMLNAYRPEPLRAGFALSMIAIFIATAVLLWCIVKSTRTVEQKHPLAEDKKRWGIFVNDPDNKSPLVDTGTGMNYTFNIAHTSGKILAVVMMGLPIVFVVWISISSLL
;
A
#
# COMPACT_ATOMS: atom_id res chain seq x y z
N MET A 1 5.39 -11.41 12.35
CA MET A 1 5.69 -11.03 10.96
C MET A 1 5.41 -12.22 10.05
N ASN A 2 4.53 -12.08 9.06
CA ASN A 2 4.22 -13.17 8.13
C ASN A 2 5.25 -13.21 7.00
N TRP A 3 6.31 -14.00 7.19
CA TRP A 3 7.41 -14.14 6.23
C TRP A 3 7.00 -14.77 4.90
N THR A 4 5.91 -15.53 4.88
CA THR A 4 5.41 -16.22 3.68
C THR A 4 5.29 -15.28 2.49
N TRP A 5 4.67 -14.12 2.68
CA TRP A 5 4.44 -13.16 1.60
C TRP A 5 5.70 -12.40 1.19
N ILE A 6 6.62 -12.16 2.12
CA ILE A 6 7.91 -11.54 1.81
C ILE A 6 8.75 -12.50 0.96
N ILE A 7 8.81 -13.78 1.36
CA ILE A 7 9.51 -14.83 0.61
C ILE A 7 8.85 -15.03 -0.76
N ALA A 8 7.52 -15.07 -0.83
CA ALA A 8 6.81 -15.18 -2.10
C ALA A 8 7.07 -13.98 -3.02
N THR A 9 7.12 -12.76 -2.48
CA THR A 9 7.44 -11.55 -3.23
C THR A 9 8.87 -11.60 -3.76
N LEU A 10 9.82 -11.97 -2.91
CA LEU A 10 11.22 -12.13 -3.30
C LEU A 10 11.40 -13.21 -4.39
N ALA A 11 10.76 -14.37 -4.22
CA ALA A 11 10.80 -15.46 -5.17
C ALA A 11 10.21 -15.05 -6.53
N ALA A 12 9.07 -14.34 -6.54
CA ALA A 12 8.48 -13.81 -7.76
C ALA A 12 9.39 -12.77 -8.44
N THR A 13 9.99 -11.86 -7.67
CA THR A 13 10.95 -10.88 -8.19
C THR A 13 12.14 -11.57 -8.82
N VAL A 14 12.79 -12.50 -8.12
CA VAL A 14 13.94 -13.24 -8.66
C VAL A 14 13.54 -14.02 -9.91
N GLY A 15 12.43 -14.76 -9.87
CA GLY A 15 11.99 -15.57 -11.01
C GLY A 15 11.70 -14.73 -12.27
N ILE A 16 10.95 -13.64 -12.12
CA ILE A 16 10.59 -12.78 -13.26
C ILE A 16 11.81 -12.01 -13.76
N VAL A 17 12.68 -11.50 -12.88
CA VAL A 17 13.89 -10.78 -13.29
C VAL A 17 14.86 -11.71 -14.02
N VAL A 18 15.06 -12.94 -13.54
CA VAL A 18 15.89 -13.94 -14.23
C VAL A 18 15.30 -14.27 -15.60
N LEU A 19 13.98 -14.45 -15.70
CA LEU A 19 13.31 -14.62 -16.98
C LEU A 19 13.57 -13.42 -17.92
N MET A 20 13.43 -12.20 -17.42
CA MET A 20 13.66 -11.00 -18.22
C MET A 20 15.12 -10.85 -18.67
N LEU A 21 16.08 -11.15 -17.81
CA LEU A 21 17.51 -11.14 -18.13
C LEU A 21 17.89 -12.18 -19.18
N THR A 22 17.31 -13.37 -19.12
CA THR A 22 17.71 -14.49 -19.98
C THR A 22 16.99 -14.49 -21.32
N VAL A 23 15.72 -14.06 -21.35
CA VAL A 23 14.86 -14.14 -22.54
C VAL A 23 14.72 -12.80 -23.26
N TYR A 24 14.51 -11.70 -22.53
CA TYR A 24 14.17 -10.41 -23.15
C TYR A 24 15.37 -9.48 -23.30
N TYR A 25 16.24 -9.39 -22.28
CA TYR A 25 17.41 -8.51 -22.29
C TYR A 25 18.30 -8.64 -23.53
N PRO A 26 18.57 -9.84 -24.09
CA PRO A 26 19.36 -9.96 -25.33
C PRO A 26 18.76 -9.20 -26.51
N SER A 27 17.42 -9.19 -26.64
CA SER A 27 16.69 -8.55 -27.74
C SER A 27 16.39 -7.06 -27.56
N ILE A 28 16.59 -6.51 -26.36
CA ILE A 28 16.37 -5.08 -26.12
C ILE A 28 17.37 -4.26 -26.95
N PRO A 29 16.93 -3.24 -27.71
CA PRO A 29 17.84 -2.39 -28.49
C PRO A 29 18.74 -1.54 -27.59
N ASP A 30 19.83 -1.04 -28.17
CA ASP A 30 20.65 0.01 -27.57
C ASP A 30 20.50 1.28 -28.43
N PRO A 31 20.03 2.41 -27.88
CA PRO A 31 19.58 2.65 -26.49
C PRO A 31 18.30 1.89 -26.09
N MET A 32 18.15 1.65 -24.78
CA MET A 32 16.99 0.99 -24.18
C MET A 32 16.00 2.00 -23.57
N PRO A 33 14.68 1.73 -23.60
CA PRO A 33 13.70 2.58 -22.94
C PRO A 33 13.81 2.45 -21.41
N THR A 34 13.68 3.57 -20.70
CA THR A 34 13.74 3.64 -19.22
C THR A 34 12.51 4.30 -18.60
N HIS A 35 11.70 5.00 -19.39
CA HIS A 35 10.42 5.56 -18.98
C HIS A 35 9.37 5.40 -20.08
N TRP A 36 8.10 5.37 -19.67
CA TRP A 36 6.94 5.31 -20.56
C TRP A 36 5.90 6.32 -20.12
N ASN A 37 5.28 7.00 -21.09
CA ASN A 37 4.18 7.94 -20.84
C ASN A 37 2.88 7.21 -20.46
N GLY A 38 1.81 7.98 -20.18
CA GLY A 38 0.49 7.43 -19.84
C GLY A 38 -0.17 6.59 -20.93
N SER A 39 0.29 6.70 -22.19
CA SER A 39 -0.15 5.86 -23.32
C SER A 39 0.63 4.54 -23.41
N GLY A 40 1.63 4.33 -22.54
CA GLY A 40 2.51 3.15 -22.58
C GLY A 40 3.58 3.23 -23.67
N GLU A 41 3.86 4.41 -24.22
CA GLU A 41 4.90 4.63 -25.22
C GLU A 41 6.18 5.10 -24.54
N ALA A 42 7.33 4.62 -25.00
CA ALA A 42 8.62 4.99 -24.42
C ALA A 42 8.99 6.43 -24.77
N ASP A 43 9.26 7.26 -23.76
CA ASP A 43 9.57 8.70 -23.90
C ASP A 43 10.90 9.10 -23.24
N ALA A 44 11.59 8.19 -22.54
CA ALA A 44 12.97 8.37 -22.08
C ALA A 44 13.82 7.11 -22.31
N TRP A 45 15.06 7.30 -22.76
CA TRP A 45 15.92 6.28 -23.32
C TRP A 45 17.35 6.46 -22.78
N GLU A 46 18.06 5.37 -22.49
CA GLU A 46 19.42 5.35 -21.92
C GLU A 46 20.30 4.28 -22.59
N PRO A 47 21.65 4.38 -22.51
CA PRO A 47 22.53 3.32 -22.98
C PRO A 47 22.22 1.97 -22.34
N LYS A 48 22.16 0.93 -23.16
CA LYS A 48 21.86 -0.44 -22.69
C LYS A 48 23.06 -1.00 -21.94
N THR A 49 22.92 -1.04 -20.62
CA THR A 49 23.85 -1.77 -19.74
C THR A 49 23.07 -2.67 -18.80
N MET A 50 23.77 -3.68 -18.24
CA MET A 50 23.18 -4.54 -17.22
C MET A 50 22.71 -3.72 -16.01
N GLY A 51 23.48 -2.69 -15.63
CA GLY A 51 23.15 -1.79 -14.52
C GLY A 51 21.88 -0.98 -14.79
N THR A 52 21.78 -0.36 -15.97
CA THR A 52 20.60 0.39 -16.41
C THR A 52 19.35 -0.49 -16.36
N PHE A 53 19.44 -1.68 -16.95
CA PHE A 53 18.32 -2.62 -17.00
C PHE A 53 17.88 -3.10 -15.61
N LEU A 54 18.82 -3.56 -14.78
CA LEU A 54 18.52 -4.02 -13.43
C LEU A 54 17.93 -2.90 -12.58
N PHE A 55 18.46 -1.67 -12.69
CA PHE A 55 17.91 -0.52 -11.98
C PHE A 55 16.46 -0.26 -12.38
N SER A 56 16.17 -0.19 -13.68
CA SER A 56 14.80 0.04 -14.18
C SER A 56 13.81 -1.05 -13.73
N VAL A 57 14.22 -2.33 -13.72
CA VAL A 57 13.33 -3.44 -13.36
C VAL A 57 13.20 -3.62 -11.84
N LEU A 58 14.26 -3.35 -11.06
CA LEU A 58 14.28 -3.62 -9.62
C LEU A 58 13.87 -2.43 -8.74
N LEU A 59 13.90 -1.19 -9.24
CA LEU A 59 13.57 -0.02 -8.43
C LEU A 59 12.19 -0.14 -7.75
N GLY A 60 11.16 -0.46 -8.53
CA GLY A 60 9.79 -0.68 -8.01
C GLY A 60 9.71 -1.81 -6.98
N PRO A 61 10.13 -3.05 -7.31
CA PRO A 61 10.17 -4.18 -6.38
C PRO A 61 10.93 -3.92 -5.08
N VAL A 62 12.09 -3.24 -5.14
CA VAL A 62 12.89 -2.93 -3.95
C VAL A 62 12.14 -1.95 -3.04
N ILE A 63 11.55 -0.89 -3.61
CA ILE A 63 10.73 0.07 -2.86
C ILE A 63 9.51 -0.63 -2.23
N LEU A 64 8.84 -1.52 -2.96
CA LEU A 64 7.69 -2.26 -2.44
C LEU A 64 8.08 -3.22 -1.32
N LEU A 65 9.19 -3.95 -1.46
CA LEU A 65 9.70 -4.85 -0.41
C LEU A 65 10.09 -4.07 0.84
N ALA A 66 10.82 -2.96 0.69
CA ALA A 66 11.19 -2.09 1.81
C ALA A 66 9.94 -1.55 2.53
N THR A 67 8.95 -1.07 1.77
CA THR A 67 7.67 -0.59 2.31
C THR A 67 6.90 -1.71 3.03
N ALA A 68 6.87 -2.92 2.46
CA ALA A 68 6.19 -4.07 3.05
C ALA A 68 6.85 -4.49 4.38
N MET A 69 8.19 -4.52 4.42
CA MET A 69 8.95 -4.81 5.64
C MET A 69 8.74 -3.73 6.69
N PHE A 70 8.79 -2.45 6.30
CA PHE A 70 8.53 -1.33 7.20
C PHE A 70 7.11 -1.37 7.78
N ALA A 71 6.10 -1.61 6.94
CA ALA A 71 4.71 -1.75 7.40
C ALA A 71 4.56 -2.91 8.40
N GLN A 72 5.19 -4.06 8.14
CA GLN A 72 5.17 -5.20 9.05
C GLN A 72 5.92 -4.94 10.35
N MET A 73 7.04 -4.19 10.30
CA MET A 73 7.76 -3.74 11.48
C MET A 73 6.87 -2.85 12.35
N MET A 74 6.18 -1.86 11.77
CA MET A 74 5.24 -0.99 12.48
C MET A 74 4.11 -1.76 13.15
N VAL A 75 3.49 -2.69 12.43
CA VAL A 75 2.44 -3.56 12.98
C VAL A 75 2.99 -4.42 14.14
N SER A 76 4.23 -4.92 14.02
CA SER A 76 4.88 -5.69 15.08
C SER A 76 5.19 -4.86 16.33
N MET A 77 5.68 -3.64 16.15
CA MET A 77 5.97 -2.72 17.26
C MET A 77 4.68 -2.40 18.03
N GLN A 78 3.62 -2.01 17.31
CA GLN A 78 2.33 -1.71 17.92
C GLN A 78 1.70 -2.91 18.61
N SER A 79 1.93 -4.13 18.09
CA SER A 79 1.46 -5.35 18.76
C SER A 79 2.16 -5.57 20.10
N GLY A 80 3.42 -5.16 20.24
CA GLY A 80 4.16 -5.23 21.51
C GLY A 80 3.65 -4.21 22.54
N ASP A 81 3.28 -3.01 22.07
CA ASP A 81 2.77 -1.93 22.92
C ASP A 81 1.40 -2.24 23.55
N ILE A 82 0.64 -3.21 22.99
CA ILE A 82 -0.64 -3.64 23.57
C ILE A 82 -0.49 -4.06 25.04
N THR A 83 0.60 -4.73 25.38
CA THR A 83 0.88 -5.21 26.75
C THR A 83 1.88 -4.33 27.50
N GLY A 84 2.35 -3.25 26.89
CA GLY A 84 3.33 -2.33 27.48
C GLY A 84 2.71 -1.31 28.44
N PRO A 85 3.53 -0.45 29.06
CA PRO A 85 3.06 0.66 29.88
C PRO A 85 2.10 1.57 29.10
N GLY A 86 0.89 1.80 29.63
CA GLY A 86 -0.16 2.56 28.92
C GLY A 86 -0.88 1.78 27.81
N GLY A 87 -0.64 0.48 27.70
CA GLY A 87 -1.32 -0.44 26.79
C GLY A 87 -2.78 -0.69 27.16
N ALA A 88 -3.32 -1.84 26.72
CA ALA A 88 -4.73 -2.18 26.93
C ALA A 88 -5.09 -2.29 28.43
N LYS A 89 -6.21 -1.69 28.84
CA LYS A 89 -6.66 -1.68 30.24
C LYS A 89 -7.36 -2.97 30.66
N THR A 90 -7.86 -3.73 29.68
CA THR A 90 -8.59 -4.98 29.90
C THR A 90 -8.15 -6.05 28.90
N ALA A 91 -8.33 -7.32 29.26
CA ALA A 91 -8.07 -8.44 28.35
C ALA A 91 -8.90 -8.34 27.06
N ALA A 92 -10.16 -7.91 27.16
CA ALA A 92 -11.03 -7.70 26.01
C ALA A 92 -10.51 -6.61 25.06
N GLU A 93 -10.00 -5.51 25.61
CA GLU A 93 -9.34 -4.46 24.82
C GLU A 93 -8.06 -4.97 24.15
N ALA A 94 -7.23 -5.73 24.88
CA ALA A 94 -6.00 -6.30 24.34
C ALA A 94 -6.27 -7.24 23.15
N HIS A 95 -7.24 -8.15 23.30
CA HIS A 95 -7.66 -9.07 22.25
C HIS A 95 -8.20 -8.32 21.03
N ARG A 96 -8.98 -7.26 21.22
CA ARG A 96 -9.52 -6.46 20.12
C ARG A 96 -8.41 -5.75 19.33
N LYS A 97 -7.49 -5.07 20.03
CA LYS A 97 -6.34 -4.38 19.40
C LYS A 97 -5.48 -5.38 18.62
N TRP A 98 -5.18 -6.54 19.24
CA TRP A 98 -4.40 -7.59 18.58
C TRP A 98 -5.14 -8.17 17.37
N ALA A 99 -6.43 -8.45 17.47
CA ALA A 99 -7.22 -9.01 16.38
C ALA A 99 -7.27 -8.06 15.18
N SER A 100 -7.40 -6.75 15.42
CA SER A 100 -7.34 -5.74 14.35
C SER A 100 -5.95 -5.66 13.72
N LEU A 101 -4.88 -5.63 14.51
CA LEU A 101 -3.50 -5.62 13.98
C LEU A 101 -3.19 -6.88 13.15
N ASN A 102 -3.58 -8.05 13.67
CA ASN A 102 -3.37 -9.32 13.01
C ASN A 102 -4.15 -9.42 11.70
N ALA A 103 -5.41 -8.94 11.68
CA ALA A 103 -6.19 -8.83 10.46
C ALA A 103 -5.51 -7.95 9.41
N THR A 104 -5.04 -6.77 9.80
CA THR A 104 -4.33 -5.86 8.88
C THR A 104 -3.03 -6.49 8.38
N SER A 105 -2.21 -7.08 9.25
CA SER A 105 -0.97 -7.79 8.88
C SER A 105 -1.21 -8.88 7.85
N LYS A 106 -2.30 -9.64 8.02
CA LYS A 106 -2.68 -10.73 7.11
C LYS A 106 -2.95 -10.21 5.70
N HIS A 107 -3.59 -9.06 5.56
CA HIS A 107 -3.97 -8.54 4.25
C HIS A 107 -2.89 -7.72 3.56
N ILE A 108 -2.07 -7.00 4.34
CA ILE A 108 -0.94 -6.23 3.81
C ILE A 108 0.04 -7.13 3.04
N GLY A 109 0.34 -8.33 3.55
CA GLY A 109 1.32 -9.23 2.94
C GLY A 109 0.98 -9.64 1.50
N TRP A 110 -0.22 -10.20 1.28
CA TRP A 110 -0.63 -10.62 -0.08
C TRP A 110 -0.80 -9.42 -1.01
N PHE A 111 -1.23 -8.27 -0.49
CA PHE A 111 -1.39 -7.07 -1.30
C PHE A 111 -0.06 -6.62 -1.89
N PHE A 112 1.00 -6.54 -1.09
CA PHE A 112 2.33 -6.21 -1.60
C PHE A 112 2.87 -7.23 -2.61
N PHE A 113 2.58 -8.52 -2.40
CA PHE A 113 2.92 -9.56 -3.37
C PHE A 113 2.21 -9.35 -4.72
N VAL A 114 0.91 -9.08 -4.70
CA VAL A 114 0.12 -8.83 -5.92
C VAL A 114 0.59 -7.55 -6.62
N MET A 115 0.83 -6.47 -5.87
CA MET A 115 1.35 -5.21 -6.41
C MET A 115 2.71 -5.41 -7.08
N ASN A 116 3.64 -6.09 -6.42
CA ASN A 116 4.97 -6.40 -6.96
C ASN A 116 4.88 -7.22 -8.25
N THR A 117 4.04 -8.25 -8.24
CA THR A 117 3.83 -9.11 -9.41
C THR A 117 3.22 -8.31 -10.56
N ALA A 118 2.22 -7.45 -10.30
CA ALA A 118 1.60 -6.61 -11.33
C ALA A 118 2.60 -5.63 -11.97
N ILE A 119 3.46 -5.01 -11.18
CA ILE A 119 4.53 -4.12 -11.68
C ILE A 119 5.54 -4.91 -12.51
N LEU A 120 5.99 -6.07 -12.04
CA LEU A 120 6.93 -6.91 -12.78
C LEU A 120 6.36 -7.41 -14.10
N LEU A 121 5.08 -7.81 -14.13
CA LEU A 121 4.38 -8.19 -15.35
C LEU A 121 4.19 -7.01 -16.30
N MET A 122 3.96 -5.81 -15.76
CA MET A 122 3.92 -4.56 -16.55
C MET A 122 5.27 -4.30 -17.21
N MET A 123 6.38 -4.41 -16.47
CA MET A 123 7.74 -4.25 -16.99
C MET A 123 8.09 -5.33 -18.02
N LEU A 124 7.76 -6.60 -17.74
CA LEU A 124 7.94 -7.68 -18.68
C LEU A 124 7.18 -7.42 -19.99
N ASN A 125 5.94 -6.91 -19.89
CA ASN A 125 5.16 -6.54 -21.07
C ASN A 125 5.78 -5.39 -21.86
N ALA A 126 6.41 -4.43 -21.18
CA ALA A 126 7.04 -3.28 -21.82
C ALA A 126 8.32 -3.65 -22.59
N TYR A 127 9.09 -4.62 -22.11
CA TYR A 127 10.37 -5.03 -22.73
C TYR A 127 10.28 -6.17 -23.74
N ARG A 128 9.10 -6.77 -23.93
CA ARG A 128 8.94 -7.84 -24.91
C ARG A 128 8.89 -7.27 -26.35
N PRO A 129 9.29 -8.04 -27.39
CA PRO A 129 9.30 -7.55 -28.77
C PRO A 129 7.95 -7.06 -29.29
N GLU A 130 6.87 -7.75 -28.91
CA GLU A 130 5.49 -7.45 -29.34
C GLU A 130 4.60 -7.18 -28.11
N PRO A 131 4.70 -6.02 -27.43
CA PRO A 131 3.93 -5.67 -26.23
C PRO A 131 2.43 -5.87 -26.39
N LEU A 132 1.73 -6.35 -25.34
CA LEU A 132 0.27 -6.34 -25.37
C LEU A 132 -0.09 -4.86 -25.31
N ARG A 133 -0.82 -4.36 -26.31
CA ARG A 133 -1.32 -2.98 -26.31
C ARG A 133 -2.11 -2.66 -25.05
N ALA A 134 -2.92 -3.61 -24.58
CA ALA A 134 -3.68 -3.47 -23.34
C ALA A 134 -2.87 -3.77 -22.06
N GLY A 135 -1.61 -4.20 -22.15
CA GLY A 135 -0.85 -4.71 -21.01
C GLY A 135 -0.66 -3.67 -19.89
N PHE A 136 -0.36 -2.42 -20.24
CA PHE A 136 -0.27 -1.32 -19.27
C PHE A 136 -1.61 -1.09 -18.56
N ALA A 137 -2.70 -0.95 -19.31
CA ALA A 137 -4.04 -0.75 -18.77
C ALA A 137 -4.49 -1.93 -17.88
N LEU A 138 -4.20 -3.17 -18.29
CA LEU A 138 -4.51 -4.37 -17.50
C LEU A 138 -3.75 -4.40 -16.18
N SER A 139 -2.46 -4.04 -16.16
CA SER A 139 -1.69 -3.94 -14.92
C SER A 139 -2.22 -2.83 -14.00
N MET A 140 -2.60 -1.67 -14.55
CA MET A 140 -3.25 -0.60 -13.78
C MET A 140 -4.57 -1.07 -13.17
N ILE A 141 -5.43 -1.73 -13.96
CA ILE A 141 -6.70 -2.29 -13.48
C ILE A 141 -6.44 -3.32 -12.37
N ALA A 142 -5.45 -4.19 -12.54
CA ALA A 142 -5.08 -5.19 -11.52
C ALA A 142 -4.65 -4.52 -10.20
N ILE A 143 -3.87 -3.44 -10.27
CA ILE A 143 -3.47 -2.64 -9.11
C ILE A 143 -4.69 -2.01 -8.41
N PHE A 144 -5.60 -1.40 -9.16
CA PHE A 144 -6.82 -0.80 -8.61
C PHE A 144 -7.73 -1.85 -7.96
N ILE A 145 -7.91 -3.00 -8.62
CA ILE A 145 -8.69 -4.13 -8.08
C ILE A 145 -8.03 -4.66 -6.81
N ALA A 146 -6.71 -4.88 -6.80
CA ALA A 146 -5.99 -5.35 -5.62
C ALA A 146 -6.15 -4.39 -4.44
N THR A 147 -6.10 -3.08 -4.70
CA THR A 147 -6.33 -2.04 -3.70
C THR A 147 -7.77 -2.06 -3.18
N ALA A 148 -8.77 -2.13 -4.07
CA ALA A 148 -10.17 -2.21 -3.67
C ALA A 148 -10.46 -3.47 -2.84
N VAL A 149 -9.89 -4.61 -3.23
CA VAL A 149 -10.00 -5.88 -2.50
C VAL A 149 -9.31 -5.79 -1.13
N LEU A 150 -8.14 -5.16 -1.04
CA LEU A 150 -7.46 -4.90 0.24
C LEU A 150 -8.37 -4.09 1.18
N LEU A 151 -8.89 -2.96 0.70
CA LEU A 151 -9.76 -2.09 1.49
C LEU A 151 -11.02 -2.83 1.95
N TRP A 152 -11.65 -3.58 1.05
CA TRP A 152 -12.80 -4.41 1.40
C TRP A 152 -12.46 -5.46 2.46
N CYS A 153 -11.32 -6.14 2.33
CA CYS A 153 -10.86 -7.14 3.29
C CYS A 153 -10.60 -6.53 4.66
N ILE A 154 -9.94 -5.36 4.72
CA ILE A 154 -9.70 -4.64 5.96
C ILE A 154 -11.03 -4.25 6.61
N VAL A 155 -11.94 -3.61 5.87
CA VAL A 155 -13.26 -3.21 6.39
C VAL A 155 -14.04 -4.41 6.91
N LYS A 156 -14.09 -5.49 6.14
CA LYS A 156 -14.78 -6.73 6.53
C LYS A 156 -14.17 -7.34 7.80
N SER A 157 -12.84 -7.39 7.88
CA SER A 157 -12.14 -7.92 9.05
C SER A 157 -12.35 -7.06 10.28
N THR A 158 -12.27 -5.74 10.17
CA THR A 158 -12.53 -4.80 11.27
C THR A 158 -13.96 -4.95 11.79
N ARG A 159 -14.97 -5.00 10.90
CA ARG A 159 -16.36 -5.23 11.30
C ARG A 159 -16.56 -6.55 12.04
N THR A 160 -15.88 -7.61 11.59
CA THR A 160 -15.93 -8.92 12.24
C THR A 160 -15.31 -8.88 13.65
N VAL A 161 -14.22 -8.13 13.83
CA VAL A 161 -13.57 -7.92 15.13
C VAL A 161 -14.47 -7.10 16.06
N GLU A 162 -15.09 -6.02 15.58
CA GLU A 162 -16.02 -5.20 16.35
C GLU A 162 -17.24 -6.00 16.82
N GLN A 163 -17.81 -6.88 15.98
CA GLN A 163 -18.93 -7.74 16.37
C GLN A 163 -18.56 -8.74 17.48
N LYS A 164 -17.35 -9.30 17.45
CA LYS A 164 -16.88 -10.27 18.47
C LYS A 164 -16.43 -9.60 19.76
N HIS A 165 -15.93 -8.37 19.66
CA HIS A 165 -15.37 -7.61 20.77
C HIS A 165 -15.92 -6.17 20.74
N PRO A 166 -17.18 -5.95 21.16
CA PRO A 166 -17.80 -4.63 21.10
C PRO A 166 -17.08 -3.63 22.01
N LEU A 167 -17.22 -2.34 21.67
CA LEU A 167 -16.75 -1.23 22.50
C LEU A 167 -17.71 -1.02 23.68
N ALA A 168 -17.19 -0.59 24.82
CA ALA A 168 -18.00 -0.29 26.00
C ALA A 168 -18.80 1.02 25.87
N GLU A 169 -18.31 1.96 25.05
CA GLU A 169 -18.95 3.25 24.79
C GLU A 169 -19.16 3.47 23.30
N ASP A 170 -20.37 3.89 22.95
CA ASP A 170 -20.73 4.28 21.59
C ASP A 170 -20.34 5.75 21.35
N LYS A 171 -19.08 5.98 20.95
CA LYS A 171 -18.65 7.30 20.51
C LYS A 171 -19.45 7.69 19.27
N LYS A 172 -20.00 8.91 19.20
CA LYS A 172 -20.72 9.43 18.02
C LYS A 172 -19.80 9.46 16.80
N ARG A 173 -19.88 8.41 15.98
CA ARG A 173 -19.11 8.23 14.75
C ARG A 173 -19.92 8.64 13.53
N TRP A 174 -19.25 9.28 12.57
CA TRP A 174 -19.77 9.51 11.23
C TRP A 174 -18.72 9.05 10.21
N GLY A 175 -18.86 7.81 9.73
CA GLY A 175 -17.86 7.20 8.86
C GLY A 175 -16.48 7.08 9.57
N ILE A 176 -15.47 7.72 9.00
CA ILE A 176 -14.09 7.81 9.54
C ILE A 176 -13.87 9.04 10.44
N PHE A 177 -14.95 9.69 10.88
CA PHE A 177 -14.88 10.85 11.76
C PHE A 177 -15.53 10.53 13.10
N VAL A 178 -14.96 11.07 14.17
CA VAL A 178 -15.54 11.04 15.51
C VAL A 178 -15.84 12.45 15.96
N ASN A 179 -16.97 12.63 16.62
CA ASN A 179 -17.31 13.87 17.31
C ASN A 179 -17.21 13.64 18.82
N ASP A 180 -16.05 13.96 19.39
CA ASP A 180 -15.73 13.82 20.81
C ASP A 180 -15.33 15.20 21.37
N PRO A 181 -16.31 15.99 21.88
CA PRO A 181 -16.06 17.33 22.41
C PRO A 181 -15.16 17.33 23.66
N ASP A 182 -15.22 16.26 24.44
CA ASP A 182 -14.50 16.13 25.71
C ASP A 182 -13.00 15.87 25.50
N ASN A 183 -12.63 15.29 24.35
CA ASN A 183 -11.24 15.07 23.96
C ASN A 183 -10.70 16.20 23.07
N LYS A 184 -9.72 16.97 23.55
CA LYS A 184 -9.10 18.08 22.77
C LYS A 184 -8.13 17.61 21.68
N SER A 185 -7.82 16.31 21.59
CA SER A 185 -6.89 15.79 20.60
C SER A 185 -7.49 15.87 19.18
N PRO A 186 -6.71 16.28 18.16
CA PRO A 186 -7.15 16.27 16.76
C PRO A 186 -7.34 14.84 16.21
N LEU A 187 -6.67 13.85 16.79
CA LEU A 187 -6.83 12.43 16.48
C LEU A 187 -7.31 11.68 17.71
N VAL A 188 -8.36 10.89 17.56
CA VAL A 188 -8.96 10.10 18.63
C VAL A 188 -8.80 8.62 18.33
N ASP A 189 -8.37 7.86 19.33
CA ASP A 189 -8.36 6.40 19.27
C ASP A 189 -9.81 5.90 19.24
N THR A 190 -10.12 5.11 18.21
CA THR A 190 -11.41 4.43 18.02
C THR A 190 -11.55 3.19 18.90
N GLY A 191 -10.54 2.84 19.70
CA GLY A 191 -10.51 1.70 20.60
C GLY A 191 -10.33 0.36 19.89
N THR A 192 -10.27 0.33 18.55
CA THR A 192 -10.09 -0.90 17.75
C THR A 192 -8.62 -1.26 17.52
N GLY A 193 -7.66 -0.44 17.99
CA GLY A 193 -6.22 -0.64 17.75
C GLY A 193 -5.63 0.50 16.92
N MET A 194 -5.14 0.20 15.70
CA MET A 194 -4.47 1.17 14.80
C MET A 194 -5.32 2.34 14.32
N ASN A 195 -6.62 2.30 14.57
CA ASN A 195 -7.54 3.22 13.95
C ASN A 195 -7.63 4.48 14.81
N TYR A 196 -6.73 5.42 14.51
CA TYR A 196 -6.94 6.81 14.82
C TYR A 196 -7.84 7.43 13.77
N THR A 197 -8.64 8.37 14.20
CA THR A 197 -9.64 9.00 13.36
C THR A 197 -9.70 10.48 13.69
N PHE A 198 -10.08 11.32 12.73
CA PHE A 198 -10.09 12.76 12.94
C PHE A 198 -11.23 13.14 13.88
N ASN A 199 -10.89 13.94 14.90
CA ASN A 199 -11.88 14.51 15.82
C ASN A 199 -12.45 15.80 15.22
N ILE A 200 -13.62 15.71 14.62
CA ILE A 200 -14.27 16.86 13.98
C ILE A 200 -15.02 17.75 14.97
N ALA A 201 -14.96 17.45 16.28
CA ALA A 201 -15.48 18.35 17.32
C ALA A 201 -14.69 19.66 17.40
N HIS A 202 -13.39 19.63 17.06
CA HIS A 202 -12.47 20.76 17.21
C HIS A 202 -11.88 21.21 15.87
N THR A 203 -11.50 22.49 15.77
CA THR A 203 -10.91 23.08 14.56
C THR A 203 -9.62 22.39 14.15
N SER A 204 -8.78 21.99 15.10
CA SER A 204 -7.51 21.29 14.85
C SER A 204 -7.72 19.96 14.10
N GLY A 205 -8.71 19.16 14.52
CA GLY A 205 -9.03 17.90 13.85
C GLY A 205 -9.64 18.10 12.45
N LYS A 206 -10.44 19.16 12.26
CA LYS A 206 -10.95 19.55 10.92
C LYS A 206 -9.82 19.96 9.97
N ILE A 207 -8.90 20.81 10.43
CA ILE A 207 -7.73 21.23 9.64
C ILE A 207 -6.90 20.01 9.26
N LEU A 208 -6.60 19.13 10.22
CA LEU A 208 -5.81 17.94 9.97
C LEU A 208 -6.49 17.01 8.95
N ALA A 209 -7.81 16.81 9.05
CA ALA A 209 -8.57 16.03 8.07
C ALA A 209 -8.47 16.61 6.65
N VAL A 210 -8.69 17.92 6.50
CA VAL A 210 -8.62 18.61 5.20
C VAL A 210 -7.21 18.54 4.62
N VAL A 211 -6.18 18.74 5.43
CA VAL A 211 -4.79 18.68 4.97
C VAL A 211 -4.43 17.27 4.52
N MET A 212 -4.70 16.25 5.34
CA MET A 212 -4.31 14.87 5.02
C MET A 212 -5.13 14.26 3.86
N MET A 213 -6.40 14.64 3.70
CA MET A 213 -7.24 14.13 2.61
C MET A 213 -7.18 14.99 1.35
N GLY A 214 -7.08 16.31 1.50
CA GLY A 214 -7.11 17.27 0.41
C GLY A 214 -5.77 17.42 -0.32
N LEU A 215 -4.64 17.41 0.40
CA LEU A 215 -3.32 17.58 -0.24
C LEU A 215 -3.02 16.51 -1.30
N PRO A 216 -3.25 15.21 -1.08
CA PRO A 216 -3.00 14.20 -2.11
C PRO A 216 -3.86 14.44 -3.36
N ILE A 217 -5.11 14.88 -3.20
CA ILE A 217 -6.01 15.17 -4.32
C ILE A 217 -5.48 16.36 -5.12
N VAL A 218 -5.11 17.44 -4.44
CA VAL A 218 -4.52 18.64 -5.07
C VAL A 218 -3.24 18.26 -5.83
N PHE A 219 -2.40 17.43 -5.23
CA PHE A 219 -1.16 16.98 -5.85
C PHE A 219 -1.38 16.13 -7.10
N VAL A 220 -2.33 15.18 -7.05
CA VAL A 220 -2.70 14.36 -8.22
C VAL A 220 -3.29 15.21 -9.34
N VAL A 221 -4.17 16.17 -9.01
CA VAL A 221 -4.73 17.10 -9.99
C VAL A 221 -3.63 17.96 -10.61
N TRP A 222 -2.71 18.47 -9.80
CA TRP A 222 -1.58 19.26 -10.29
C TRP A 222 -0.69 18.47 -11.26
N ILE A 223 -0.26 17.27 -10.89
CA ILE A 223 0.52 16.39 -11.78
C ILE A 223 -0.23 16.12 -13.09
N SER A 224 -1.52 15.81 -12.98
CA SER A 224 -2.34 15.50 -14.16
C SER A 224 -2.42 16.69 -15.11
N ILE A 225 -2.63 17.91 -14.60
CA ILE A 225 -2.65 19.14 -15.39
C ILE A 225 -1.26 19.42 -15.98
N SER A 226 -0.20 19.29 -15.18
CA SER A 226 1.17 19.54 -15.61
C SER A 226 1.67 18.53 -16.65
N SER A 227 1.11 17.32 -16.70
CA SER A 227 1.42 16.32 -17.74
C SER A 227 0.68 16.55 -19.07
N LEU A 228 -0.30 17.48 -19.09
CA LEU A 228 -1.10 17.84 -20.27
C LEU A 228 -0.63 19.16 -20.92
N LEU A 229 0.29 19.90 -20.27
CA LEU A 229 0.89 21.15 -20.74
C LEU A 229 2.29 20.90 -21.30
#